data_AF-A0A520HID2-F1
#
_entry.id   AF-A0A520HID2-F1
#
_cell.length_a   1.000
_cell.length_b   1.000
_cell.length_c   1.000
_cell.angle_alpha   90.00
_cell.angle_beta   90.00
_cell.angle_gamma   90.00
#
_symmetry.space_group_name_H-M   'P 1'
#
loop_
_entity.id
_entity.type
_entity.pdbx_description
1 polymer ?
#
loop_
_entity_poly.entity_id
_entity_poly.type
_entity_poly.pdbx_seq_one_letter_code
_entity_poly.pdbx_strand_id
1 'polypeptide(L)' 'YSWRLILAPSWVRRATVAHEVAHRVHMNHAPVFHALVEQLYGEDPTPARVWLRTHGAGLHWFGRSS' A
#
# COMPACT_ATOMS: atom_id res chain seq x y z
N TYR A 1 -7.10 3.63 6.73
CA TYR A 1 -7.56 2.89 5.54
C TYR A 1 -8.66 3.64 4.81
N SER A 2 -8.56 3.82 3.49
CA SER A 2 -9.62 4.38 2.65
C SER A 2 -10.28 3.24 1.85
N TRP A 3 -11.61 3.13 1.88
CA TRP A 3 -12.33 2.09 1.11
C TRP A 3 -12.03 2.17 -0.40
N ARG A 4 -11.68 3.36 -0.89
CA ARG A 4 -11.35 3.63 -2.30
C ARG A 4 -10.09 2.91 -2.78
N LEU A 5 -9.27 2.36 -1.88
CA LEU A 5 -8.18 1.46 -2.27
C LEU A 5 -8.67 0.27 -3.07
N ILE A 6 -9.95 -0.13 -2.95
CA ILE A 6 -10.55 -1.17 -3.79
C ILE A 6 -10.44 -0.85 -5.31
N LEU A 7 -10.36 0.44 -5.66
CA LEU A 7 -10.23 0.92 -7.04
C LEU A 7 -8.79 0.92 -7.55
N ALA A 8 -7.80 0.73 -6.68
CA ALA A 8 -6.40 0.59 -7.10
C ALA A 8 -6.18 -0.78 -7.77
N PRO A 9 -5.18 -0.94 -8.65
CA PRO A 9 -4.81 -2.24 -9.21
C PRO A 9 -4.55 -3.29 -8.12
N SER A 10 -4.82 -4.57 -8.42
CA SER A 10 -4.74 -5.65 -7.44
C SER A 10 -3.35 -5.78 -6.79
N TRP A 11 -2.29 -5.62 -7.57
CA TRP A 11 -0.90 -5.68 -7.11
C TRP A 11 -0.56 -4.54 -6.13
N VAL A 12 -1.13 -3.34 -6.33
CA VAL A 12 -1.02 -2.23 -5.37
C VAL A 12 -1.71 -2.58 -4.07
N ARG A 13 -2.94 -3.11 -4.14
CA ARG A 13 -3.71 -3.50 -2.94
C ARG A 13 -2.99 -4.57 -2.14
N ARG A 14 -2.42 -5.58 -2.79
CA ARG A 14 -1.65 -6.64 -2.11
C ARG A 14 -0.42 -6.09 -1.39
N ALA A 15 0.35 -5.22 -2.04
CA ALA A 15 1.50 -4.58 -1.40
C ALA A 15 1.09 -3.68 -0.23
N THR A 16 -0.04 -2.97 -0.32
CA THR A 16 -0.60 -2.20 0.81
C THR A 16 -1.02 -3.12 1.95
N VAL A 17 -1.68 -4.25 1.68
CA VAL A 17 -2.02 -5.21 2.74
C VAL A 17 -0.76 -5.75 3.42
N ALA A 18 0.29 -6.11 2.66
CA ALA A 18 1.56 -6.56 3.23
C ALA A 18 2.20 -5.48 4.13
N HIS A 19 2.17 -4.21 3.71
CA HIS A 19 2.63 -3.06 4.51
C HIS A 19 1.91 -2.96 5.86
N GLU A 20 0.59 -3.03 5.83
CA GLU A 20 -0.25 -2.83 7.00
C GLU A 20 -0.21 -4.04 7.95
N VAL A 21 -0.03 -5.25 7.40
CA VAL A 21 0.23 -6.46 8.18
C VAL A 21 1.62 -6.43 8.82
N ALA A 22 2.65 -5.93 8.13
CA ALA A 22 3.99 -5.78 8.71
C ALA A 22 4.00 -4.85 9.94
N HIS A 23 3.10 -3.85 9.97
CA HIS A 23 2.92 -3.00 11.14
C HIS A 23 2.45 -3.75 12.39
N ARG A 24 1.92 -4.96 12.27
CA ARG A 24 1.60 -5.81 13.44
C ARG A 24 2.84 -6.29 14.19
N VAL A 25 4.00 -6.29 13.54
CA VAL A 25 5.30 -6.74 14.11
C VAL A 25 6.25 -5.56 14.31
N HIS A 26 6.28 -4.61 13.37
CA HIS A 26 7.18 -3.46 13.39
C HIS A 26 6.40 -2.15 13.22
N MET A 27 6.30 -1.35 14.30
CA MET A 27 5.52 -0.10 14.29
C MET A 27 6.22 1.08 13.61
N ASN A 28 7.50 0.95 13.24
CA ASN A 28 8.27 1.97 12.52
C ASN A 28 8.76 1.41 11.18
N HIS A 29 9.09 2.31 10.24
CA HIS A 29 9.60 1.98 8.91
C HIS A 29 11.12 1.75 8.90
N ALA A 30 11.66 1.06 9.92
CA ALA A 30 13.08 0.68 9.95
C ALA A 30 13.40 -0.37 8.86
N PRO A 31 14.68 -0.65 8.55
CA PRO A 31 15.05 -1.65 7.54
C PRO A 31 14.40 -3.03 7.76
N VAL A 32 14.25 -3.47 9.02
CA VAL A 32 13.56 -4.74 9.36
C VAL A 32 12.08 -4.75 8.98
N PHE A 33 11.41 -3.59 9.04
CA PHE A 33 10.04 -3.46 8.54
C PHE A 33 10.01 -3.64 7.02
N HIS A 34 10.91 -3.00 6.29
CA HIS A 34 10.96 -3.11 4.83
C HIS A 34 11.25 -4.53 4.36
N ALA A 35 12.18 -5.22 5.02
CA ALA A 35 12.46 -6.63 4.77
C ALA A 35 11.21 -7.51 5.01
N LEU A 36 10.47 -7.27 6.10
CA LEU A 36 9.24 -8.01 6.37
C LEU A 36 8.14 -7.72 5.33
N VAL A 37 8.00 -6.48 4.86
CA VAL A 37 7.05 -6.15 3.80
C VAL A 37 7.37 -6.91 2.51
N GLU A 38 8.63 -6.94 2.11
CA GLU A 38 9.08 -7.69 0.92
C GLU A 38 8.83 -9.18 1.07
N GLN A 39 9.13 -9.76 2.25
CA GLN A 39 8.84 -11.16 2.55
C GLN A 39 7.34 -11.48 2.50
N LEU A 40 6.48 -10.64 3.09
CA LEU A 40 5.03 -10.85 3.12
C LEU A 40 4.38 -10.66 1.75
N TYR A 41 4.91 -9.74 0.94
CA TYR A 41 4.40 -9.47 -0.40
C TYR A 41 4.88 -10.51 -1.42
N GLY A 42 6.11 -11.03 -1.25
CA GLY A 42 6.73 -12.04 -2.13
C GLY A 42 7.39 -11.48 -3.38
N GLU A 43 7.40 -10.16 -3.56
CA GLU A 43 7.96 -9.42 -4.70
C GLU A 43 8.47 -8.04 -4.21
N ASP A 44 9.10 -7.24 -5.08
CA ASP A 44 9.47 -5.86 -4.75
C ASP A 44 8.22 -4.97 -4.58
N PRO A 45 7.99 -4.35 -3.40
CA PRO A 45 6.83 -3.46 -3.18
C PRO A 45 7.03 -2.05 -3.77
N THR A 46 8.22 -1.71 -4.27
CA THR A 46 8.55 -0.37 -4.77
C THR A 46 7.65 0.11 -5.90
N PRO A 47 7.32 -0.69 -6.92
CA PRO A 47 6.37 -0.29 -7.96
C PRO A 47 5.03 0.16 -7.38
N ALA A 48 4.54 -0.49 -6.32
CA ALA A 48 3.22 -0.20 -5.74
C ALA A 48 3.24 1.13 -5.00
N ARG A 49 4.33 1.38 -4.28
CA ARG A 49 4.59 2.67 -3.62
C ARG A 49 4.70 3.81 -4.64
N VAL A 50 5.38 3.58 -5.77
CA VAL A 50 5.45 4.58 -6.86
C VAL A 50 4.06 4.84 -7.44
N TRP A 51 3.27 3.81 -7.70
CA TRP A 51 1.92 3.97 -8.22
C TRP A 51 1.02 4.76 -7.28
N LEU A 52 1.04 4.45 -5.97
CA LEU A 52 0.24 5.18 -4.97
C LEU A 52 0.65 6.65 -4.87
N ARG A 53 1.95 6.96 -4.96
CA ARG A 53 2.41 8.35 -4.97
C ARG A 53 1.88 9.13 -6.18
N THR A 54 1.80 8.49 -7.34
CA THR A 54 1.37 9.14 -8.58
C THR A 54 -0.16 9.22 -8.71
N HIS A 55 -0.89 8.17 -8.33
CA HIS A 55 -2.33 8.03 -8.62
C HIS A 55 -3.22 8.07 -7.37
N GLY A 56 -2.65 7.91 -6.17
CA GLY A 56 -3.41 7.75 -4.93
C GLY A 56 -4.30 8.94 -4.60
N ALA A 57 -3.83 10.17 -4.87
CA ALA A 57 -4.63 11.38 -4.73
C ALA A 57 -5.89 11.34 -5.61
N GLY A 58 -5.79 10.78 -6.82
CA GLY A 58 -6.89 10.57 -7.76
C GLY A 58 -8.02 9.72 -7.16
N LEU A 59 -7.68 8.72 -6.34
CA LEU A 59 -8.66 7.83 -5.73
C LEU A 59 -9.64 8.58 -4.82
N HIS A 60 -9.20 9.65 -4.16
CA HIS A 60 -10.04 10.44 -3.25
C HIS A 60 -11.16 11.21 -3.98
N TRP A 61 -11.12 11.33 -5.30
CA TRP A 61 -12.15 12.00 -6.08
C TRP A 61 -13.39 11.15 -6.32
N PHE A 62 -13.28 9.83 -6.25
CA PHE A 62 -14.42 8.94 -6.42
C PHE A 62 -15.45 9.13 -5.29
N GLY A 63 -16.69 9.41 -5.65
CA GLY A 63 -17.78 9.60 -4.69
C GLY A 63 -17.65 10.84 -3.81
N ARG A 64 -16.93 11.88 -4.27
CA ARG A 64 -17.07 13.23 -3.68
C ARG A 64 -18.43 13.79 -4.07
N SER A 65 -19.16 14.33 -3.09
CA SER A 65 -20.33 15.15 -3.34
C SER A 65 -19.90 16.41 -4.11
N SER A 66 -20.73 16.81 -5.08
CA SER A 66 -20.59 18.04 -5.86
C SER A 66 -20.64 19.28 -4.99
#